data_AF-A0A4Q3TKD5-F1
#
_entry.id   AF-A0A4Q3TKD5-F1
#
_cell.length_a   1.000
_cell.length_b   1.000
_cell.length_c   1.000
_cell.angle_alpha   90.00
_cell.angle_beta   90.00
_cell.angle_gamma   90.00
#
_symmetry.space_group_name_H-M   'P 1'
#
loop_
_entity.id
_entity.type
_entity.pdbx_description
1 polymer ?
#
loop_
_entity_poly.entity_id
_entity_poly.type
_entity_poly.pdbx_seq_one_letter_code
_entity_poly.pdbx_strand_id
1 'polypeptide(L)' 'AEAYARIRLGATAVQVYSALIYEGPGLIARIKRDLAARLRADGFSTVAEAVGSGR' A
#
# COMPACT_ATOMS: atom_id res chain seq x y z
N ALA A 1 -2.62 1.42 -5.83
CA ALA A 1 -2.33 2.87 -5.86
C ALA A 1 -2.73 3.57 -4.56
N GLU A 2 -4.00 3.50 -4.12
CA GLU A 2 -4.43 4.20 -2.89
C GLU A 2 -3.63 3.82 -1.65
N ALA A 3 -3.42 2.52 -1.37
CA ALA A 3 -2.68 2.09 -0.18
C ALA A 3 -1.25 2.66 -0.11
N TYR A 4 -0.54 2.69 -1.24
CA TYR A 4 0.80 3.27 -1.31
C TYR A 4 0.78 4.78 -1.10
N ALA A 5 -0.17 5.49 -1.70
CA ALA A 5 -0.32 6.93 -1.51
C ALA A 5 -0.62 7.28 -0.05
N ARG A 6 -1.52 6.54 0.61
CA ARG A 6 -1.82 6.71 2.05
C ARG A 6 -0.56 6.52 2.91
N ILE A 7 0.26 5.52 2.60
CA ILE A 7 1.54 5.29 3.29
C ILE A 7 2.49 6.47 3.08
N ARG A 8 2.67 6.91 1.84
CA ARG A 8 3.49 8.08 1.49
C ARG A 8 3.05 9.37 2.20
N LEU A 9 1.76 9.51 2.49
CA LEU A 9 1.17 10.61 3.26
C LEU A 9 1.29 10.46 4.79
N GLY A 10 1.91 9.38 5.28
CA GLY A 10 2.20 9.18 6.71
C GLY A 10 1.43 8.04 7.39
N ALA A 11 0.57 7.32 6.67
CA ALA A 11 -0.10 6.15 7.25
C ALA A 11 0.90 5.00 7.48
N THR A 12 0.86 4.37 8.65
CA THR A 12 1.68 3.19 8.97
C THR A 12 0.98 1.87 8.61
N ALA A 13 -0.34 1.91 8.40
CA ALA A 13 -1.16 0.78 7.98
C ALA A 13 -2.39 1.24 7.19
N VAL A 14 -3.00 0.32 6.44
CA VAL A 14 -4.25 0.55 5.71
C VAL A 14 -5.23 -0.58 6.05
N GLN A 15 -6.48 -0.20 6.33
CA GLN A 15 -7.58 -1.14 6.58
C GLN A 15 -8.47 -1.24 5.36
N VAL A 16 -8.97 -2.45 5.09
CA VAL A 16 -9.84 -2.74 3.96
C VAL A 16 -11.06 -3.47 4.48
N TYR A 17 -12.25 -2.90 4.26
CA TYR A 17 -13.52 -3.48 4.70
C TYR A 17 -14.49 -3.64 3.54
N SER A 18 -15.12 -2.56 3.09
CA SER A 18 -16.14 -2.62 2.02
C SER A 18 -15.59 -3.20 0.72
N ALA A 19 -14.34 -2.88 0.36
CA ALA A 19 -13.72 -3.41 -0.85
C ALA A 19 -13.52 -4.93 -0.81
N LEU A 20 -13.39 -5.57 0.36
CA LEU A 20 -13.32 -7.03 0.45
C LEU A 20 -14.63 -7.71 0.04
N ILE A 21 -15.78 -7.07 0.30
CA ILE A 21 -17.10 -7.57 -0.10
C ILE A 21 -17.21 -7.56 -1.63
N TYR A 22 -16.79 -6.46 -2.28
CA TYR A 22 -16.96 -6.28 -3.72
C TYR A 22 -15.89 -6.97 -4.58
N GLU A 23 -14.63 -6.96 -4.13
CA GLU A 23 -13.48 -7.47 -4.90
C GLU A 23 -13.06 -8.90 -4.50
N GLY A 24 -13.64 -9.41 -3.40
CA GLY A 24 -13.32 -10.70 -2.83
C GLY A 24 -11.94 -10.77 -2.15
N PRO A 25 -11.61 -11.93 -1.55
CA PRO A 25 -10.39 -12.12 -0.75
C PRO A 25 -9.09 -11.96 -1.55
N GLY A 26 -9.14 -12.14 -2.88
CA GLY A 26 -7.99 -11.95 -3.77
C GLY A 26 -7.46 -10.51 -3.80
N LEU A 27 -8.26 -9.53 -3.37
CA LEU A 27 -7.87 -8.12 -3.27
C LEU A 27 -6.60 -7.92 -2.44
N ILE A 28 -6.49 -8.60 -1.30
CA ILE A 28 -5.34 -8.44 -0.39
C ILE A 28 -4.03 -8.84 -1.08
N ALA A 29 -4.04 -9.92 -1.86
CA ALA A 29 -2.86 -10.34 -2.61
C ALA A 29 -2.48 -9.33 -3.70
N ARG A 30 -3.47 -8.72 -4.37
CA ARG A 30 -3.23 -7.66 -5.36
C ARG A 30 -2.63 -6.41 -4.72
N ILE A 31 -3.19 -5.95 -3.60
CA ILE A 31 -2.68 -4.79 -2.86
C ILE A 31 -1.23 -5.01 -2.42
N LYS A 32 -0.90 -6.17 -1.83
CA LYS A 32 0.47 -6.48 -1.40
C LYS A 32 1.46 -6.49 -2.57
N ARG A 33 1.09 -7.06 -3.73
CA ARG A 33 1.95 -7.07 -4.91
C ARG A 33 2.18 -5.67 -5.48
N ASP A 34 1.12 -4.88 -5.66
CA ASP A 34 1.22 -3.49 -6.13
C ASP A 34 2.06 -2.64 -5.18
N LEU A 35 1.84 -2.77 -3.87
CA LEU A 35 2.62 -2.07 -2.85
C LEU A 35 4.12 -2.44 -2.93
N ALA A 36 4.44 -3.72 -2.99
CA ALA A 36 5.83 -4.17 -3.06
C ALA A 36 6.51 -3.77 -4.38
N ALA A 37 5.77 -3.70 -5.49
CA ALA A 37 6.31 -3.21 -6.76
C ALA A 37 6.66 -1.72 -6.69
N ARG A 38 5.78 -0.91 -6.10
CA ARG A 38 5.97 0.54 -5.96
C ARG A 38 7.10 0.89 -5.00
N LEU A 39 7.19 0.20 -3.87
CA LEU A 39 8.29 0.39 -2.92
C LEU A 39 9.64 0.17 -3.61
N ARG A 40 9.77 -0.91 -4.39
CA ARG A 40 11.00 -1.19 -5.15
C ARG A 40 11.27 -0.15 -6.23
N ALA A 41 10.23 0.31 -6.94
CA ALA A 41 10.37 1.34 -7.96
C ALA A 41 10.90 2.66 -7.39
N ASP A 42 10.50 2.99 -6.16
CA ASP A 42 10.93 4.21 -5.45
C ASP A 42 12.22 4.00 -4.63
N GLY A 43 12.83 2.80 -4.69
CA GLY A 43 14.09 2.49 -4.03
C GLY A 43 13.99 2.15 -2.54
N PHE A 44 12.77 1.94 -2.01
CA PHE A 44 12.57 1.56 -0.62
C PHE A 44 12.74 0.06 -0.39
N SER A 45 13.45 -0.27 0.69
CA SER A 45 13.66 -1.64 1.14
C SER A 45 12.54 -2.12 2.06
N THR A 46 11.89 -1.18 2.76
CA THR A 46 10.80 -1.47 3.70
C THR A 46 9.62 -0.50 3.55
N VAL A 47 8.44 -0.91 4.03
CA VAL A 47 7.25 -0.03 4.08
C VAL A 47 7.50 1.21 4.96
N ALA A 48 8.25 1.05 6.06
CA ALA A 48 8.53 2.11 7.02
C ALA A 48 9.27 3.30 6.39
N GLU A 49 10.21 3.03 5.48
CA GLU A 49 10.92 4.08 4.75
C GLU A 49 10.00 4.93 3.86
N ALA A 50 8.91 4.35 3.38
CA ALA A 50 7.95 5.07 2.56
C ALA A 50 7.00 5.95 3.38
N VAL A 51 6.88 5.75 4.69
CA VAL A 51 5.94 6.51 5.54
C VAL A 51 6.33 7.98 5.55
N GLY A 52 5.43 8.86 5.13
CA GLY A 52 5.65 10.32 5.14
C GLY A 52 6.70 10.82 4.14
N SER A 53 7.14 9.99 3.20
CA SER A 53 8.12 10.38 2.18
C SER A 53 7.50 11.12 0.98
N GLY A 54 6.17 11.15 0.88
CA GLY A 54 5.44 12.00 -0.08
C GLY A 54 5.32 13.42 0.44
N ARG A 55 5.91 14.37 -0.28
CA ARG A 55 5.66 15.81 -0.10
C ARG A 55 4.26 16.18 -0.58
#